data_AF-A0A7W1IBM7-F1
#
_entry.id   AF-A0A7W1IBM7-F1
#
_cell.length_a   1.000
_cell.length_b   1.000
_cell.length_c   1.000
_cell.angle_alpha   90.00
_cell.angle_beta   90.00
_cell.angle_gamma   90.00
#
_symmetry.space_group_name_H-M   'P 1'
#
loop_
_entity.id
_entity.type
_entity.pdbx_description
1 polymer ?
#
loop_
_entity_poly.entity_id
_entity_poly.type
_entity_poly.pdbx_seq_one_letter_code
_entity_poly.pdbx_strand_id
1 'polypeptide(L)' 'MPERNVTVRNKLGLHARPAAEIVKVAGKFKSQITILREDMEVNGKSIM' A
#
# COMPACT_ATOMS: atom_id res chain seq x y z
N MET A 1 8.30 15.06 -1.21
CA MET A 1 7.49 13.97 -1.80
C MET A 1 6.12 14.03 -1.15
N PRO A 2 5.02 13.86 -1.90
CA PRO A 2 3.69 13.86 -1.29
C PRO A 2 3.49 12.61 -0.44
N GLU A 3 2.97 12.80 0.77
CA GLU A 3 2.62 11.72 1.70
C GLU A 3 1.23 11.95 2.29
N ARG A 4 0.58 10.86 2.73
CA ARG A 4 -0.73 10.94 3.37
C ARG A 4 -0.97 9.77 4.32
N ASN A 5 -1.32 10.09 5.56
CA ASN A 5 -1.78 9.11 6.53
C ASN A 5 -3.24 8.72 6.28
N VAL A 6 -3.53 7.42 6.35
CA VAL A 6 -4.87 6.85 6.19
C VAL A 6 -5.14 5.81 7.26
N THR A 7 -6.40 5.70 7.68
CA THR A 7 -6.84 4.67 8.64
C THR A 7 -7.48 3.52 7.89
N VAL A 8 -6.93 2.31 8.03
CA VAL A 8 -7.57 1.09 7.51
C VAL A 8 -8.74 0.73 8.42
N ARG A 9 -9.96 1.04 7.97
CA ARG A 9 -11.20 0.77 8.74
C ARG A 9 -11.58 -0.71 8.77
N ASN A 10 -11.08 -1.50 7.82
CA ASN A 10 -11.34 -2.93 7.80
C ASN A 10 -10.59 -3.61 8.94
N LYS A 11 -11.32 -4.26 9.84
CA LYS A 11 -10.75 -4.99 10.99
C LYS A 11 -9.79 -6.11 10.58
N LEU A 12 -9.99 -6.70 9.40
CA LEU A 12 -9.10 -7.72 8.85
C LEU A 12 -7.82 -7.12 8.22
N GLY A 13 -7.74 -5.79 8.14
CA GLY A 13 -6.59 -5.08 7.61
C GLY A 13 -6.50 -5.11 6.09
N LEU A 14 -5.28 -4.92 5.60
CA LEU A 14 -4.94 -4.88 4.18
C LEU A 14 -4.37 -6.23 3.72
N HIS A 15 -5.21 -7.25 3.68
CA HIS A 15 -4.84 -8.62 3.30
C HIS A 15 -5.27 -8.98 1.86
N ALA A 16 -4.69 -10.01 1.24
CA ALA A 16 -5.19 -10.65 0.01
C ALA A 16 -5.74 -9.67 -1.05
N ARG A 17 -7.07 -9.63 -1.25
CA ARG A 17 -7.74 -8.84 -2.30
C ARG A 17 -7.47 -7.32 -2.22
N PRO A 18 -7.73 -6.60 -1.10
CA PRO A 18 -7.44 -5.17 -1.03
C PRO A 18 -5.96 -4.83 -1.22
N ALA A 19 -5.03 -5.69 -0.79
CA ALA A 19 -3.61 -5.51 -1.08
C ALA A 19 -3.32 -5.64 -2.59
N ALA A 20 -3.91 -6.64 -3.25
CA ALA A 20 -3.77 -6.84 -4.70
C ALA A 20 -4.33 -5.66 -5.53
N GLU A 21 -5.44 -5.06 -5.10
CA GLU A 21 -5.98 -3.86 -5.76
C GLU A 21 -5.04 -2.65 -5.61
N ILE A 22 -4.40 -2.48 -4.45
CA ILE A 22 -3.39 -1.42 -4.27
C ILE A 22 -2.21 -1.64 -5.21
N VAL A 23 -1.65 -2.85 -5.24
CA VAL A 23 -0.52 -3.19 -6.12
C VAL A 23 -0.87 -2.96 -7.59
N LYS A 24 -2.06 -3.37 -8.02
CA LYS A 24 -2.58 -3.17 -9.38
C LYS A 24 -2.68 -1.69 -9.75
N VAL A 25 -3.11 -0.83 -8.83
CA VAL A 25 -3.21 0.62 -9.08
C VAL A 25 -1.83 1.27 -9.02
N ALA A 26 -1.03 0.96 -8.00
CA ALA A 26 0.32 1.49 -7.82
C ALA A 26 1.24 1.16 -9.01
N GLY A 27 1.12 -0.05 -9.58
CA GLY A 27 1.87 -0.50 -10.75
C GLY A 27 1.64 0.32 -12.02
N LYS A 28 0.54 1.10 -12.10
CA LYS A 28 0.26 1.98 -13.25
C LYS A 28 1.11 3.24 -13.28
N PHE A 29 1.77 3.58 -12.19
CA PHE A 29 2.54 4.81 -12.05
C PHE A 29 4.04 4.54 -12.17
N LYS A 30 4.78 5.49 -12.75
CA LYS A 30 6.26 5.42 -12.81
C LYS A 30 6.92 5.68 -11.46
N SER A 31 6.29 6.49 -10.60
CA SER A 31 6.81 6.86 -9.28
C SER A 31 7.04 5.65 -8.37
N GLN A 32 8.05 5.73 -7.50
CA GLN A 32 8.16 4.80 -6.37
C GLN A 32 7.04 5.10 -5.37
N ILE A 33 6.34 4.05 -4.93
CA ILE A 33 5.22 4.14 -4.00
C ILE A 33 5.54 3.19 -2.85
N THR A 34 5.58 3.70 -1.63
CA THR A 34 5.84 2.93 -0.42
C THR A 34 4.63 3.03 0.50
N ILE A 35 4.46 2.02 1.36
CA ILE A 35 3.46 2.01 2.42
C ILE A 35 4.22 1.81 3.72
N LEU A 36 4.07 2.75 4.64
CA LEU A 36 4.62 2.67 5.98
C LEU A 36 3.52 2.31 6.96
N ARG A 37 3.75 1.30 7.78
CA ARG A 37 2.95 0.99 8.96
C ARG A 37 3.87 0.78 10.14
N GLU A 38 3.71 1.61 11.17
CA GLU A 38 4.63 1.62 12.33
C GLU A 38 6.06 1.80 11.79
N ASP A 39 6.96 0.85 12.05
CA ASP A 39 8.35 0.90 11.59
C ASP A 39 8.61 0.04 10.33
N MET A 40 7.55 -0.51 9.72
CA MET A 40 7.64 -1.38 8.55
C MET A 40 7.27 -0.62 7.28
N GLU A 41 8.28 -0.36 6.44
CA GLU A 41 8.10 0.17 5.09
C GLU A 41 8.12 -0.97 4.07
N VAL A 42 7.12 -0.98 3.18
CA VAL A 42 7.03 -1.95 2.09
C VAL A 42 6.82 -1.25 0.74
N ASN A 43 7.20 -1.93 -0.33
CA ASN A 43 6.94 -1.47 -1.69
C ASN A 43 5.45 -1.60 -2.00
N GLY A 44 4.76 -0.48 -2.22
CA GLY A 44 3.33 -0.45 -2.56
C GLY A 44 2.99 -1.04 -3.93
N LYS A 45 4.01 -1.43 -4.72
CA LYS A 45 3.88 -2.17 -5.99
C LYS A 45 4.20 -3.66 -5.86
N SER A 46 4.50 -4.16 -4.66
CA SER A 46 4.71 -5.58 -4.38
C SER A 46 3.54 -6.14 -3.55
N ILE A 47 3.12 -7.36 -3.85
CA ILE A 47 2.16 -8.11 -3.02
C ILE A 47 2.86 -8.98 -1.96
N MET A 48 4.17 -9.18 -2.12
CA MET A 48 5.06 -9.92 -1.23
C MET A 48 5.81 -8.98 -0.30
#